data_AF-A0A2W6MS33-F1
#
_entry.id   AF-A0A2W6MS33-F1
#
_cell.length_a   1.000
_cell.length_b   1.000
_cell.length_c   1.000
_cell.angle_alpha   90.00
_cell.angle_beta   90.00
_cell.angle_gamma   90.00
#
_symmetry.space_group_name_H-M   'P 1'
#
loop_
_entity.id
_entity.type
_entity.pdbx_description
1 polymer ?
#
loop_
_entity_poly.entity_id
_entity_poly.type
_entity_poly.pdbx_seq_one_letter_code
_entity_poly.pdbx_strand_id
1 'polypeptide(L)' 'MSDNKETYEIYTPDGSILNVEKGTNRILFTTIEGRGKYTKQHSKALFEAWNIMENSPYKDYKPIYLDPNFYTGERSTLL' A
#
# COMPACT_ATOMS: atom_id res chain seq x y z
N MET A 1 6.65 32.82 14.54
CA MET A 1 5.68 32.31 13.56
C MET A 1 5.55 30.82 13.79
N SER A 2 4.33 30.29 13.95
CA SER A 2 4.12 28.84 13.96
C SER A 2 4.27 28.38 12.51
N ASP A 3 5.31 27.63 12.19
CA ASP A 3 5.40 26.94 10.90
C ASP A 3 4.23 25.94 10.85
N ASN A 4 3.13 26.33 10.20
CA ASN A 4 2.04 25.41 9.88
C ASN A 4 2.61 24.39 8.89
N LYS A 5 3.14 23.29 9.43
CA LYS A 5 3.59 22.15 8.62
C LYS A 5 2.36 21.57 7.94
N GLU A 6 2.20 21.88 6.66
CA GLU A 6 1.16 21.28 5.84
C GLU A 6 1.34 19.76 5.76
N THR A 7 0.25 19.03 5.96
CA THR A 7 0.22 17.57 5.89
C THR A 7 -0.73 17.08 4.80
N TYR A 8 -0.53 15.84 4.35
CA TYR A 8 -1.47 15.08 3.53
C TYR A 8 -1.64 13.67 4.08
N GLU A 9 -2.76 13.01 3.75
CA GLU A 9 -3.10 11.68 4.25
C GLU A 9 -2.80 10.59 3.21
N ILE A 10 -2.33 9.43 3.67
CA ILE A 10 -2.21 8.20 2.90
C ILE A 10 -3.07 7.12 3.56
N TYR A 11 -3.94 6.48 2.77
CA TYR A 11 -4.77 5.36 3.20
C TYR A 11 -4.05 4.05 2.89
N THR A 12 -3.74 3.26 3.91
CA THR A 12 -3.10 1.96 3.76
C THR A 12 -4.13 0.83 3.58
N PRO A 13 -3.74 -0.33 3.00
CA PRO A 13 -4.68 -1.42 2.73
C PRO A 13 -5.37 -2.02 3.97
N ASP A 14 -4.77 -1.88 5.15
CA ASP A 14 -5.36 -2.30 6.44
C ASP A 14 -6.35 -1.26 7.01
N GLY A 15 -6.60 -0.16 6.28
CA GLY A 15 -7.50 0.92 6.70
C GLY A 15 -6.86 1.95 7.64
N SER A 16 -5.56 1.86 7.92
CA SER A 16 -4.86 2.88 8.70
C SER A 16 -4.66 4.16 7.86
N ILE A 17 -4.71 5.32 8.52
CA ILE A 17 -4.44 6.64 7.91
C ILE A 17 -3.07 7.12 8.39
N LEU A 18 -2.19 7.43 7.45
CA LEU A 18 -0.86 7.98 7.72
C LEU A 18 -0.83 9.47 7.35
N ASN A 19 -0.50 10.33 8.31
CA ASN A 19 -0.27 11.74 8.06
C ASN A 19 1.17 11.96 7.60
N VAL A 20 1.38 12.72 6.54
CA VAL A 20 2.71 12.97 5.96
C VAL A 20 2.98 14.46 5.83
N GLU A 21 4.13 14.90 6.31
CA GLU A 21 4.58 16.28 6.15
C GLU A 21 4.99 16.56 4.70
N LYS A 22 4.34 17.54 4.04
CA LYS A 22 4.56 17.85 2.62
C LYS A 22 6.00 18.25 2.27
N GLY A 23 6.68 18.99 3.17
CA GLY A 23 8.02 19.52 2.89
C GLY A 23 9.14 18.48 2.93
N THR A 24 8.91 17.36 3.61
CA THR A 24 9.97 16.37 3.90
C THR A 24 9.57 14.94 3.52
N ASN A 25 8.30 14.72 3.16
CA ASN A 25 7.69 13.39 2.98
C ASN A 25 7.87 12.48 4.21
N ARG A 26 7.99 13.06 5.40
CA ARG A 26 8.12 12.31 6.64
C ARG A 26 6.74 11.96 7.16
N ILE A 27 6.52 10.67 7.38
CA ILE A 27 5.29 10.18 8.00
C ILE A 27 5.30 10.55 9.49
N LEU A 28 4.24 11.21 9.92
CA LEU A 28 3.98 11.65 11.29
C LEU A 28 3.22 10.54 12.01
N PHE A 29 3.91 9.82 12.87
CA PHE A 29 3.28 8.83 13.74
C PHE A 29 2.97 9.47 15.08
N THR A 30 1.68 9.55 15.41
CA THR A 30 1.26 9.77 16.80
C THR A 30 1.46 8.45 17.53
N THR A 31 2.25 8.46 18.60
CA THR A 31 2.31 7.34 19.54
C THR A 31 0.94 7.21 20.18
N ILE A 32 0.17 6.22 19.75
CA ILE A 32 -1.09 5.84 20.38
C ILE A 32 -0.73 4.89 21.52
N GLU A 33 -1.20 5.17 22.73
CA GLU A 33 -0.96 4.31 23.89
C GLU A 33 -1.35 2.85 23.55
N GLY A 34 -0.43 1.92 23.83
CA GLY A 34 -0.61 0.50 23.51
C GLY A 34 -0.13 0.05 22.13
N ARG A 35 0.22 0.96 21.20
CA ARG A 35 0.92 0.60 19.95
C ARG A 35 2.43 0.81 20.09
N GLY A 36 3.20 -0.15 19.56
CA GLY A 36 4.67 -0.07 19.53
C GLY A 36 5.14 1.19 18.81
N LYS A 37 6.28 1.75 19.25
CA LYS A 37 6.87 2.93 18.61
C LYS A 37 7.22 2.60 17.17
N TYR A 38 6.78 3.44 16.24
CA TYR A 38 7.22 3.36 14.86
C TYR A 38 8.73 3.61 14.78
N THR A 39 9.47 2.71 14.14
CA THR A 39 10.94 2.73 14.10
C THR A 39 11.45 2.97 12.68
N LYS A 40 12.74 3.31 12.55
CA LYS A 40 13.43 3.41 11.26
C LYS A 40 13.25 2.15 10.38
N GLN A 41 13.14 0.97 10.99
CA GLN A 41 12.88 -0.28 10.26
C GLN A 41 11.51 -0.31 9.60
N HIS A 42 10.48 0.26 10.22
CA HIS A 42 9.16 0.31 9.61
C HIS A 42 9.15 1.22 8.36
N SER A 43 9.86 2.36 8.41
CA SER A 43 10.02 3.20 7.21
C SER A 43 10.76 2.48 6.11
N LYS A 44 11.84 1.77 6.47
CA LYS A 44 12.62 0.99 5.52
C LYS A 44 11.76 -0.07 4.84
N ALA A 45 10.97 -0.83 5.61
CA ALA A 45 10.07 -1.84 5.07
C ALA A 45 9.03 -1.25 4.11
N LEU A 46 8.44 -0.10 4.45
CA LEU A 46 7.45 0.56 3.60
C LEU A 46 8.07 0.99 2.26
N PHE A 47 9.25 1.62 2.28
CA PHE A 47 9.93 2.03 1.04
C PHE A 47 10.43 0.85 0.21
N GLU A 48 10.91 -0.22 0.84
CA GLU A 48 11.29 -1.45 0.14
C GLU A 48 10.08 -2.11 -0.53
N ALA A 49 8.94 -2.20 0.17
CA ALA A 49 7.70 -2.72 -0.39
C ALA A 49 7.21 -1.88 -1.59
N TRP A 50 7.24 -0.55 -1.47
CA TRP A 50 6.89 0.34 -2.58
C TRP A 50 7.82 0.17 -3.78
N ASN A 51 9.14 0.08 -3.54
CA ASN A 51 10.12 -0.15 -4.61
C ASN A 51 9.91 -1.50 -5.30
N ILE A 52 9.57 -2.56 -4.54
CA ILE A 52 9.22 -3.87 -5.12
C ILE A 52 7.97 -3.77 -5.98
N MET A 53 6.94 -3.07 -5.52
CA MET A 53 5.69 -2.87 -6.26
C MET A 53 5.94 -2.17 -7.60
N GLU A 54 6.70 -1.08 -7.61
CA GLU A 54 6.98 -0.30 -8.83
C GLU A 54 7.86 -1.03 -9.84
N ASN A 55 8.80 -1.85 -9.35
CA ASN A 55 9.71 -2.63 -10.18
C ASN A 55 9.22 -4.07 -10.43
N SER A 56 8.00 -4.40 -10.00
CA SER A 56 7.46 -5.74 -10.20
C SER A 56 7.26 -6.02 -11.70
N PRO A 57 7.69 -7.19 -12.21
CA PRO A 57 7.38 -7.59 -13.58
C PRO A 57 5.87 -7.82 -13.79
N TYR A 58 5.09 -7.89 -12.70
CA TYR A 58 3.64 -8.09 -12.71
C TYR A 58 2.86 -6.85 -12.30
N LYS A 59 3.47 -5.66 -12.29
CA LYS A 59 2.79 -4.41 -11.87
C LYS A 59 1.52 -4.10 -12.69
N ASP A 60 1.47 -4.55 -13.94
CA ASP A 60 0.33 -4.37 -14.85
C ASP A 60 -0.59 -5.59 -14.92
N TYR A 61 -0.38 -6.60 -14.07
CA TYR A 61 -1.18 -7.82 -14.08
C TYR A 61 -2.63 -7.53 -13.70
N LYS A 62 -3.55 -7.76 -14.66
CA LYS A 62 -4.98 -7.71 -14.43
C LYS A 62 -5.49 -9.12 -14.17
N PRO A 63 -6.03 -9.41 -12.98
CA PRO A 63 -6.55 -10.73 -12.68
C PRO A 63 -7.72 -11.08 -13.60
N ILE A 64 -7.55 -12.13 -14.41
CA ILE A 64 -8.57 -12.59 -15.37
C ILE A 64 -9.54 -13.60 -14.71
N TYR A 65 -9.23 -14.09 -13.51
CA TYR A 65 -10.06 -15.10 -12.82
C TYR A 65 -11.44 -14.58 -12.35
N LEU A 66 -11.68 -13.27 -12.42
CA LEU A 66 -13.00 -12.66 -12.18
C LEU A 66 -13.72 -12.24 -13.46
N ASP A 67 -13.13 -12.48 -14.64
CA ASP A 67 -13.84 -12.28 -15.89
C ASP A 67 -14.83 -13.44 -16.08
N PRO A 68 -16.16 -13.17 -16.06
CA PRO A 68 -17.18 -14.21 -16.19
C PRO A 68 -17.19 -14.88 -17.57
N ASN A 69 -16.48 -14.30 -18.55
CA ASN A 69 -16.30 -14.85 -19.89
C ASN A 69 -14.95 -15.55 -20.05
N PHE A 70 -14.13 -15.63 -18.99
CA PHE A 70 -12.86 -16.33 -19.02
C PHE A 70 -13.05 -17.81 -18.69
N TYR A 71 -13.21 -18.59 -19.74
CA TYR A 71 -13.35 -20.05 -19.65
C TYR A 71 -11.96 -20.71 -19.63
N THR A 72 -11.54 -21.23 -18.48
CA THR A 72 -10.33 -22.07 -18.39
C THR A 72 -10.71 -23.55 -18.47
N GLY A 73 -10.15 -24.28 -19.44
CA GLY A 73 -10.32 -25.73 -19.61
C GLY A 73 -11.01 -26.13 -20.92
N GLU A 74 -10.90 -27.40 -21.30
CA GLU A 74 -11.74 -27.97 -22.37
C GLU A 74 -13.19 -28.13 -21.89
N ARG A 75 -14.15 -27.92 -22.79
CA ARG A 75 -15.57 -28.15 -22.50
C ARG A 75 -15.77 -29.60 -22.06
N SER A 76 -16.46 -29.80 -20.94
CA SER A 76 -16.85 -31.15 -20.49
C SER A 76 -17.57 -31.89 -21.63
N THR A 77 -17.09 -33.10 -21.95
CA THR A 77 -17.65 -33.98 -22.99
C THR A 77 -18.74 -34.90 -22.46
N LEU A 78 -19.24 -34.69 -21.24
CA LEU A 78 -20.38 -35.42 -20.72
C LEU A 78 -21.66 -34.92 -21.40
N LEU A 79 -22.10 -35.70 -22.39
CA LEU A 79 -23.38 -35.61 -23.10
C LEU A 79 -24.56 -36.03 -22.20
#